data_AF-A0A9X6RN28-F1
#
_entry.id   AF-A0A9X6RN28-F1
#
_cell.length_a   1.000
_cell.length_b   1.000
_cell.length_c   1.000
_cell.angle_alpha   90.00
_cell.angle_beta   90.00
_cell.angle_gamma   90.00
#
_symmetry.space_group_name_H-M   'P 1'
#
loop_
_entity.id
_entity.type
_entity.pdbx_description
1 polymer ?
#
loop_
_entity_poly.entity_id
_entity_poly.type
_entity_poly.pdbx_seq_one_letter_code
_entity_poly.pdbx_strand_id
1 'polypeptide(L)'
;MESAQILVLTCMGFIPYVDRPTRHFTLKGSVRAIPVCLAIALLLGTTAKACLVLALVLRNLLYPQEVGLNVEGKVGLLAFFEDFPECVMGFRSLTVLGIFFFNRKQFQPFTEAVNHWLGDHSLLLERIKDLNVVRWSYVLLLGTFAAQFLWVAMDWARFLIIAPNVNITSNNILAPFPEPLLTWQYIVIDVVFMALPFALSQQVYIFVLVSVTSLLRTLRCLDASLANTLTTLSGENQQNTWKQLPIVRKRLEEWKDLHLRIAMVTDRINELFGSVMFVTFGADVLLLVCVSSRLVTDTIATPLLFCYKFASVVLFGVYVTCFPMPMVKAYETSSALALKVQQLSYLIQEATDESPMTEKVWTFLITFVIIAKQVLGRDPVVATSGLATNSTSTLVTP
;
A
#
# COMPACT_ATOMS: atom_id res chain seq x y z
N MET A 1 -0.20 7.73 -15.56
CA MET A 1 -1.36 7.32 -14.74
C MET A 1 -1.74 8.49 -13.84
N GLU A 2 -2.82 9.22 -14.13
CA GLU A 2 -3.31 10.26 -13.22
C GLU A 2 -4.33 9.65 -12.27
N SER A 3 -3.87 9.24 -11.08
CA SER A 3 -4.78 8.79 -10.05
C SER A 3 -5.11 9.95 -9.11
N ALA A 4 -6.32 9.92 -8.54
CA ALA A 4 -6.76 10.95 -7.60
C ALA A 4 -5.87 11.00 -6.35
N GLN A 5 -5.23 9.88 -5.98
CA GLN A 5 -4.27 9.79 -4.89
C GLN A 5 -3.03 10.64 -5.15
N ILE A 6 -2.49 10.63 -6.39
CA ILE A 6 -1.31 11.44 -6.73
C ILE A 6 -1.62 12.92 -6.52
N LEU A 7 -2.80 13.38 -6.94
CA LEU A 7 -3.19 14.77 -6.78
C LEU A 7 -3.18 15.18 -5.29
N VAL A 8 -3.86 14.42 -4.44
CA VAL A 8 -3.95 14.72 -2.99
C VAL A 8 -2.58 14.67 -2.33
N LEU A 9 -1.76 13.65 -2.63
CA LEU A 9 -0.42 13.52 -2.07
C LEU A 9 0.54 14.60 -2.58
N THR A 10 0.35 15.11 -3.80
CA THR A 10 1.12 16.24 -4.35
C THR A 10 0.70 17.55 -3.66
N CYS A 11 -0.61 17.79 -3.49
CA CYS A 11 -1.13 18.96 -2.76
C CYS A 11 -0.63 19.00 -1.31
N MET A 12 -0.53 17.84 -0.66
CA MET A 12 -0.01 17.70 0.70
C MET A 12 1.53 17.67 0.78
N GLY A 13 2.23 17.71 -0.37
CA GLY A 13 3.69 17.78 -0.44
C GLY A 13 4.47 16.49 -0.21
N PHE A 14 3.79 15.34 -0.20
CA PHE A 14 4.41 14.02 -0.13
C PHE A 14 4.98 13.59 -1.49
N ILE A 15 4.41 14.09 -2.59
CA ILE A 15 4.92 13.86 -3.95
C ILE A 15 5.47 15.18 -4.50
N PRO A 16 6.66 15.18 -5.14
CA PRO A 16 7.18 16.37 -5.79
C PRO A 16 6.30 16.77 -6.98
N TYR A 17 6.03 18.07 -7.12
CA TYR A 17 5.36 18.59 -8.31
C TYR A 17 6.27 18.40 -9.54
N VAL A 18 5.86 17.54 -10.46
CA VAL A 18 6.55 17.35 -11.75
C VAL A 18 6.03 18.42 -12.71
N ASP A 19 6.90 19.35 -13.09
CA ASP A 19 6.56 20.37 -14.09
C ASP A 19 6.15 19.67 -15.39
N ARG A 20 4.89 19.84 -15.79
CA ARG A 20 4.48 19.42 -17.12
C ARG A 20 4.98 20.45 -18.13
N PRO A 21 5.62 20.02 -19.21
CA PRO A 21 6.19 20.93 -20.21
C PRO A 21 5.14 21.79 -20.95
N THR A 22 3.84 21.58 -20.71
CA THR A 22 2.76 22.15 -21.52
C THR A 22 2.07 23.39 -20.93
N ARG A 23 2.49 23.94 -19.79
CA ARG A 23 1.98 25.25 -19.32
C ARG A 23 3.09 26.12 -18.74
N HIS A 24 3.33 27.26 -19.41
CA HIS A 24 4.34 28.30 -19.12
C HIS A 24 4.23 29.02 -17.76
N PHE A 25 3.61 28.43 -16.74
CA PHE A 25 3.64 28.97 -15.38
C PHE A 25 4.78 28.34 -14.59
N THR A 26 5.99 28.89 -14.78
CA THR A 26 7.11 28.65 -13.86
C THR A 26 6.79 29.30 -12.51
N LEU A 27 6.08 28.55 -11.66
CA LEU A 27 5.91 28.89 -10.25
C LEU A 27 7.29 28.94 -9.59
N LYS A 28 7.74 30.17 -9.27
CA LYS A 28 9.01 30.47 -8.59
C LYS A 28 9.18 29.60 -7.34
N GLY A 29 10.43 29.22 -7.04
CA GLY A 29 10.81 28.20 -6.04
C GLY A 29 10.16 28.33 -4.65
N SER A 30 9.78 29.53 -4.21
CA SER A 30 9.09 29.73 -2.93
C SER A 30 7.75 29.02 -2.83
N VAL A 31 6.99 28.88 -3.93
CA VAL A 31 5.67 28.22 -3.89
C VAL A 31 5.81 26.69 -3.84
N ARG A 32 6.95 26.13 -4.27
CA ARG A 32 7.23 24.68 -4.15
C ARG A 32 7.62 24.26 -2.73
N ALA A 33 8.08 25.20 -1.90
CA ALA A 33 8.44 24.92 -0.51
C ALA A 33 7.21 24.69 0.38
N ILE A 34 6.08 25.37 0.09
CA ILE A 34 4.88 25.34 0.93
C ILE A 34 4.33 23.92 1.16
N PRO A 35 4.11 23.08 0.12
CA PRO A 35 3.62 21.72 0.32
C PRO A 35 4.61 20.87 1.12
N VAL A 36 5.91 21.04 0.90
CA VAL A 36 6.94 20.29 1.63
C VAL A 36 6.94 20.66 3.11
N CYS A 37 6.82 21.95 3.45
CA CYS A 37 6.67 22.40 4.83
C CYS A 37 5.40 21.84 5.47
N LEU A 38 4.30 21.77 4.70
CA LEU A 38 3.05 21.15 5.16
C LEU A 38 3.22 19.66 5.47
N ALA A 39 3.87 18.90 4.59
CA ALA A 39 4.17 17.48 4.83
C ALA A 39 5.01 17.28 6.10
N ILE A 40 6.05 18.11 6.29
CA ILE A 40 6.90 18.07 7.48
C ILE A 40 6.10 18.42 8.74
N ALA A 41 5.27 19.47 8.69
CA ALA A 41 4.42 19.85 9.82
C ALA A 41 3.41 18.74 10.17
N LEU A 42 2.81 18.09 9.17
CA LEU A 42 1.95 16.93 9.38
C LEU A 42 2.70 15.77 10.03
N LEU A 43 3.90 15.41 9.55
CA LEU A 43 4.70 14.32 10.13
C LEU A 43 5.11 14.62 11.57
N LEU A 44 5.59 15.84 11.86
CA LEU A 44 5.97 16.25 13.21
C LEU A 44 4.77 16.28 14.16
N GLY A 45 3.64 16.85 13.72
CA GLY A 45 2.42 16.86 14.51
C GLY A 45 1.86 15.46 14.76
N THR A 46 1.91 14.57 13.75
CA THR A 46 1.53 13.15 13.90
C THR A 46 2.44 12.45 14.90
N THR A 47 3.74 12.73 14.88
CA THR A 47 4.70 12.19 15.85
C THR A 47 4.36 12.65 17.27
N ALA A 48 4.14 13.95 17.46
CA ALA A 48 3.80 14.52 18.76
C ALA A 48 2.48 13.92 19.30
N LYS A 49 1.45 13.83 18.46
CA LYS A 49 0.16 13.22 18.82
C LYS A 49 0.29 11.73 19.12
N ALA A 50 1.04 10.96 18.33
CA ALA A 50 1.29 9.55 18.59
C ALA A 50 2.01 9.33 19.92
N CYS A 51 3.01 10.17 20.24
CA CYS A 51 3.68 10.15 21.55
C CYS A 51 2.73 10.50 22.70
N LEU A 52 1.86 11.49 22.51
CA LEU A 52 0.85 11.87 23.50
C LEU A 52 -0.12 10.71 23.78
N VAL A 53 -0.66 10.07 22.74
CA VAL A 53 -1.55 8.91 22.88
C VAL A 53 -0.82 7.75 23.52
N LEU A 54 0.42 7.46 23.12
CA LEU A 54 1.22 6.40 23.74
C LEU A 54 1.46 6.67 25.23
N ALA A 55 1.75 7.91 25.60
CA ALA A 55 1.90 8.30 27.00
C ALA A 55 0.60 8.11 27.79
N LEU A 56 -0.56 8.46 27.20
CA LEU A 56 -1.88 8.22 27.79
C LEU A 56 -2.15 6.72 27.99
N VAL A 57 -1.89 5.89 26.98
CA VAL A 57 -2.08 4.43 27.05
C VAL A 57 -1.15 3.82 28.10
N LEU A 58 0.13 4.19 28.12
CA LEU A 58 1.10 3.70 29.10
C LEU A 58 0.70 4.13 30.53
N ARG A 59 0.21 5.36 30.69
CA ARG A 59 -0.31 5.81 31.99
C ARG A 59 -1.51 4.98 32.44
N ASN A 60 -2.49 4.77 31.57
CA ASN A 60 -3.67 3.94 31.88
C ASN A 60 -3.26 2.50 32.27
N LEU A 61 -2.22 1.97 31.62
CA LEU A 61 -1.65 0.66 31.94
C LEU A 61 -0.94 0.62 33.30
N LEU A 62 -0.14 1.64 33.63
CA LEU A 62 0.67 1.69 34.85
C LEU A 62 -0.13 2.11 36.09
N TYR A 63 -1.17 2.94 35.93
CA TYR A 63 -1.96 3.52 37.02
C TYR A 63 -3.47 3.25 36.86
N PRO A 64 -3.91 1.98 36.76
CA PRO A 64 -5.32 1.65 36.50
C PRO A 64 -6.28 2.14 37.61
N GLN A 65 -5.79 2.28 38.85
CA GLN A 65 -6.59 2.72 40.00
C GLN A 65 -6.99 4.20 39.94
N GLU A 66 -6.17 5.07 39.31
CA GLU A 66 -6.44 6.50 39.22
C GLU A 66 -7.50 6.85 38.16
N VAL A 67 -7.68 5.99 37.16
CA VAL A 67 -8.57 6.23 36.02
C VAL A 67 -10.04 5.93 36.37
N GLY A 68 -10.32 5.49 37.60
CA GLY A 68 -11.67 5.09 37.99
C GLY A 68 -12.16 3.81 37.28
N LEU A 69 -11.24 3.06 36.65
CA LEU A 69 -11.47 1.73 36.06
C LEU A 69 -11.66 0.64 37.13
N ASN A 70 -12.12 1.00 38.33
CA ASN A 70 -12.66 0.08 39.34
C ASN A 70 -14.03 -0.49 38.93
N VAL A 71 -14.31 -0.57 37.62
CA VAL A 71 -15.33 -1.47 37.09
C VAL A 71 -14.74 -2.87 37.21
N GLU A 72 -15.20 -3.61 38.21
CA GLU A 72 -14.79 -4.98 38.55
C GLU A 72 -14.43 -5.80 37.30
N GLY A 73 -13.13 -6.08 37.10
CA GLY A 73 -12.65 -7.03 36.10
C GLY A 73 -11.95 -6.48 34.84
N LYS A 74 -11.89 -5.15 34.60
CA LYS A 74 -11.18 -4.57 33.44
C LYS A 74 -9.69 -4.26 33.71
N VAL A 75 -8.95 -5.18 34.32
CA VAL A 75 -7.49 -5.00 34.55
C VAL A 75 -6.71 -5.97 33.67
N GLY A 76 -5.75 -5.46 32.90
CA GLY A 76 -4.80 -6.29 32.13
C GLY A 76 -4.74 -5.98 30.63
N LEU A 77 -4.22 -6.94 29.87
CA LEU A 77 -3.91 -6.84 28.44
C LEU A 77 -5.11 -6.39 27.58
N LEU A 78 -6.33 -6.73 28.01
CA LEU A 78 -7.55 -6.45 27.27
C LEU A 78 -7.92 -4.96 27.30
N ALA A 79 -7.75 -4.29 28.45
CA ALA A 79 -7.93 -2.85 28.59
C ALA A 79 -6.86 -2.09 27.81
N PHE A 80 -5.62 -2.59 27.79
CA PHE A 80 -4.57 -2.05 26.93
C PHE A 80 -4.99 -2.08 25.45
N PHE A 81 -5.48 -3.21 24.96
CA PHE A 81 -5.95 -3.31 23.57
C PHE A 81 -7.19 -2.45 23.25
N GLU A 82 -7.99 -2.05 24.24
CA GLU A 82 -9.10 -1.12 24.01
C GLU A 82 -8.61 0.30 23.66
N ASP A 83 -7.56 0.78 24.31
CA ASP A 83 -7.03 2.14 24.10
C ASP A 83 -5.93 2.19 23.02
N PHE A 84 -5.37 1.04 22.66
CA PHE A 84 -4.28 0.94 21.69
C PHE A 84 -4.62 1.22 20.20
N PRO A 85 -5.87 1.15 19.68
CA PRO A 85 -6.12 1.39 18.26
C PRO A 85 -5.62 2.75 17.78
N GLU A 86 -5.78 3.78 18.60
CA GLU A 86 -5.28 5.12 18.30
C GLU A 86 -3.76 5.09 18.11
N CYS A 87 -3.00 4.54 19.06
CA CYS A 87 -1.55 4.38 18.93
C CYS A 87 -1.15 3.72 17.62
N VAL A 88 -1.84 2.64 17.24
CA VAL A 88 -1.54 1.88 16.02
C VAL A 88 -1.87 2.69 14.76
N MET A 89 -2.99 3.42 14.73
CA MET A 89 -3.32 4.32 13.61
C MET A 89 -2.28 5.44 13.44
N GLY A 90 -1.86 6.05 14.56
CA GLY A 90 -0.83 7.09 14.58
C GLY A 90 0.52 6.56 14.10
N PHE A 91 0.96 5.41 14.62
CA PHE A 91 2.20 4.76 14.22
C PHE A 91 2.19 4.34 12.74
N ARG A 92 1.09 3.74 12.28
CA ARG A 92 0.91 3.34 10.87
C ARG A 92 1.03 4.54 9.95
N SER A 93 0.27 5.60 10.21
CA SER A 93 0.25 6.79 9.37
C SER A 93 1.61 7.48 9.33
N LEU A 94 2.26 7.65 10.49
CA LEU A 94 3.60 8.20 10.61
C LEU A 94 4.62 7.39 9.80
N THR A 95 4.62 6.06 9.97
CA THR A 95 5.61 5.18 9.34
C THR A 95 5.41 5.12 7.83
N VAL A 96 4.17 4.94 7.36
CA VAL A 96 3.85 4.88 5.93
C VAL A 96 4.18 6.20 5.24
N LEU A 97 3.70 7.33 5.79
CA LEU A 97 3.96 8.65 5.21
C LEU A 97 5.44 9.02 5.32
N GLY A 98 6.12 8.64 6.40
CA GLY A 98 7.55 8.84 6.59
C GLY A 98 8.36 8.11 5.53
N ILE A 99 8.16 6.79 5.38
CA ILE A 99 8.82 5.99 4.32
C ILE A 99 8.57 6.60 2.95
N PHE A 100 7.31 6.95 2.65
CA PHE A 100 6.95 7.53 1.36
C PHE A 100 7.60 8.90 1.13
N PHE A 101 7.65 9.75 2.17
CA PHE A 101 8.29 11.07 2.11
C PHE A 101 9.81 10.97 1.88
N PHE A 102 10.49 10.05 2.56
CA PHE A 102 11.93 9.84 2.37
C PHE A 102 12.25 9.22 1.00
N ASN A 103 11.37 8.35 0.49
CA ASN A 103 11.51 7.72 -0.82
C ASN A 103 10.96 8.57 -1.98
N ARG A 104 10.46 9.79 -1.73
CA ARG A 104 9.78 10.62 -2.75
C ARG A 104 10.60 10.91 -4.01
N LYS A 105 11.94 10.84 -3.94
CA LYS A 105 12.82 11.00 -5.11
C LYS A 105 12.74 9.82 -6.08
N GLN A 106 12.48 8.62 -5.57
CA GLN A 106 12.31 7.41 -6.38
C GLN A 106 10.93 7.36 -7.06
N PHE A 107 9.98 8.18 -6.60
CA PHE A 107 8.64 8.25 -7.17
C PHE A 107 8.63 8.68 -8.64
N GLN A 108 9.46 9.65 -9.03
CA GLN A 108 9.51 10.11 -10.41
C GLN A 108 10.00 9.00 -11.38
N PRO A 109 11.16 8.35 -11.16
CA PRO A 109 11.58 7.19 -11.94
C PRO A 109 10.52 6.08 -12.01
N PHE A 110 9.83 5.82 -10.91
CA PHE A 110 8.73 4.87 -10.88
C PHE A 110 7.59 5.28 -11.82
N THR A 111 7.12 6.53 -11.75
CA THR A 111 6.05 7.01 -12.63
C THR A 111 6.45 7.04 -14.09
N GLU A 112 7.71 7.37 -14.40
CA GLU A 112 8.26 7.33 -15.76
C GLU A 112 8.28 5.89 -16.29
N ALA A 113 8.76 4.93 -15.51
CA ALA A 113 8.76 3.51 -15.88
C ALA A 113 7.33 2.98 -16.12
N VAL A 114 6.38 3.32 -15.25
CA VAL A 114 4.97 2.93 -15.41
C VAL A 114 4.35 3.60 -16.64
N ASN A 115 4.64 4.88 -16.88
CA ASN A 115 4.11 5.59 -18.05
C ASN A 115 4.70 5.05 -19.36
N HIS A 116 5.99 4.71 -19.40
CA HIS A 116 6.63 4.08 -20.54
C HIS A 116 6.04 2.70 -20.82
N TRP A 117 5.87 1.88 -19.78
CA TRP A 117 5.24 0.57 -19.87
C TRP A 117 3.81 0.66 -20.44
N LEU A 118 3.02 1.62 -19.96
CA LEU A 118 1.66 1.89 -20.46
C LEU A 118 1.68 2.47 -21.89
N GLY A 119 2.65 3.31 -22.24
CA GLY A 119 2.73 3.98 -23.54
C GLY A 119 3.00 3.01 -24.70
N ASP A 120 3.90 2.04 -24.49
CA ASP A 120 4.35 1.13 -25.54
C ASP A 120 3.30 0.13 -26.00
N HIS A 121 2.28 -0.13 -25.17
CA HIS A 121 1.31 -1.20 -25.40
C HIS A 121 -0.07 -0.65 -25.77
N SER A 122 -0.13 0.37 -26.62
CA SER A 122 -1.35 1.10 -27.01
C SER A 122 -2.58 0.22 -27.31
N LEU A 123 -2.40 -0.98 -27.87
CA LEU A 123 -3.47 -1.96 -28.13
C LEU A 123 -4.00 -2.66 -26.86
N LEU A 124 -3.13 -3.01 -25.92
CA LEU A 124 -3.56 -3.44 -24.58
C LEU A 124 -4.13 -2.25 -23.80
N LEU A 125 -3.62 -1.06 -24.07
CA LEU A 125 -4.02 0.18 -23.43
C LEU A 125 -5.45 0.58 -23.80
N GLU A 126 -5.95 0.31 -25.01
CA GLU A 126 -7.39 0.50 -25.31
C GLU A 126 -8.28 -0.40 -24.46
N ARG A 127 -7.82 -1.62 -24.16
CA ARG A 127 -8.52 -2.56 -23.27
C ARG A 127 -8.37 -2.22 -21.78
N ILE A 128 -7.26 -1.58 -21.40
CA ILE A 128 -6.96 -1.18 -20.02
C ILE A 128 -7.48 0.24 -19.70
N LYS A 129 -7.63 1.11 -20.71
CA LYS A 129 -8.27 2.45 -20.69
C LYS A 129 -9.75 2.44 -20.36
N ASP A 130 -10.26 1.28 -19.96
CA ASP A 130 -11.46 1.15 -19.17
C ASP A 130 -11.52 2.30 -18.14
N LEU A 131 -12.41 3.26 -18.41
CA LEU A 131 -12.79 4.42 -17.58
C LEU A 131 -12.97 4.06 -16.10
N ASN A 132 -13.20 2.78 -15.84
CA ASN A 132 -13.26 2.13 -14.57
C ASN A 132 -12.05 2.44 -13.66
N VAL A 133 -10.78 2.36 -14.10
CA VAL A 133 -9.65 2.49 -13.13
C VAL A 133 -9.59 3.89 -12.49
N VAL A 134 -9.73 4.93 -13.31
CA VAL A 134 -9.75 6.32 -12.83
C VAL A 134 -10.99 6.56 -11.96
N ARG A 135 -12.16 6.10 -12.40
CA ARG A 135 -13.40 6.21 -11.62
C ARG A 135 -13.29 5.51 -10.27
N TRP A 136 -12.78 4.27 -10.24
CA TRP A 136 -12.54 3.51 -9.01
C TRP A 136 -11.52 4.19 -8.11
N SER A 137 -10.47 4.82 -8.67
CA SER A 137 -9.53 5.63 -7.90
C SER A 137 -10.23 6.77 -7.17
N TYR A 138 -11.15 7.51 -7.82
CA TYR A 138 -11.91 8.58 -7.16
C TYR A 138 -12.90 8.04 -6.12
N VAL A 139 -13.60 6.95 -6.43
CA VAL A 139 -14.53 6.31 -5.49
C VAL A 139 -13.80 5.81 -4.25
N LEU A 140 -12.63 5.17 -4.40
CA LEU A 140 -11.81 4.72 -3.29
C LEU A 140 -11.26 5.89 -2.47
N LEU A 141 -10.83 6.98 -3.12
CA LEU A 141 -10.40 8.21 -2.45
C LEU A 141 -11.55 8.76 -1.58
N LEU A 142 -12.70 9.07 -2.19
CA LEU A 142 -13.83 9.66 -1.47
C LEU A 142 -14.38 8.71 -0.40
N GLY A 143 -14.48 7.42 -0.72
CA GLY A 143 -14.96 6.40 0.21
C GLY A 143 -14.07 6.24 1.43
N THR A 144 -12.75 6.32 1.28
CA THR A 144 -11.83 6.22 2.43
C THR A 144 -11.81 7.47 3.28
N PHE A 145 -11.87 8.67 2.69
CA PHE A 145 -12.03 9.91 3.46
C PHE A 145 -13.36 9.94 4.20
N ALA A 146 -14.46 9.53 3.56
CA ALA A 146 -15.78 9.45 4.18
C ALA A 146 -15.83 8.42 5.31
N ALA A 147 -15.26 7.23 5.10
CA ALA A 147 -15.17 6.19 6.12
C ALA A 147 -14.35 6.67 7.33
N GLN A 148 -13.21 7.32 7.10
CA GLN A 148 -12.38 7.86 8.18
C GLN A 148 -13.09 8.98 8.94
N PHE A 149 -13.72 9.91 8.22
CA PHE A 149 -14.48 11.00 8.84
C PHE A 149 -15.63 10.46 9.71
N LEU A 150 -16.39 9.49 9.18
CA LEU A 150 -17.48 8.87 9.93
C LEU A 150 -16.97 8.11 11.15
N TRP A 151 -15.85 7.39 11.01
CA TRP A 151 -15.23 6.67 12.12
C TRP A 151 -14.84 7.62 13.26
N VAL A 152 -14.15 8.72 12.93
CA VAL A 152 -13.73 9.76 13.90
C VAL A 152 -14.95 10.43 14.54
N ALA A 153 -15.96 10.80 13.75
CA ALA A 153 -17.17 11.42 14.28
C ALA A 153 -17.91 10.51 15.27
N MET A 154 -17.98 9.20 14.97
CA MET A 154 -18.60 8.22 15.85
C MET A 154 -17.78 7.95 17.12
N ASP A 155 -16.45 7.95 17.01
CA ASP A 155 -15.56 7.79 18.16
C ASP A 155 -15.67 8.98 19.13
N TRP A 156 -15.69 10.20 18.59
CA TRP A 156 -15.96 11.42 19.37
C TRP A 156 -17.36 11.42 19.99
N ALA A 157 -18.39 10.99 19.25
CA ALA A 157 -19.73 10.85 19.79
C ALA A 157 -19.78 9.83 20.94
N ARG A 158 -19.10 8.69 20.81
CA ARG A 158 -18.95 7.69 21.88
C ARG A 158 -18.29 8.31 23.11
N PHE A 159 -17.18 9.02 22.92
CA PHE A 159 -16.45 9.67 24.02
C PHE A 159 -17.35 10.64 24.80
N LEU A 160 -18.11 11.49 24.11
CA LEU A 160 -19.02 12.45 24.75
C LEU A 160 -20.20 11.78 25.47
N ILE A 161 -20.66 10.61 24.99
CA ILE A 161 -21.72 9.82 25.67
C ILE A 161 -21.18 9.21 26.98
N ILE A 162 -19.94 8.71 26.96
CA ILE A 162 -19.32 8.07 28.13
C ILE A 162 -18.90 9.12 29.18
N ALA A 163 -18.52 10.32 28.76
CA ALA A 163 -18.09 11.42 29.60
C ALA A 163 -19.09 12.61 29.55
N PRO A 164 -20.31 12.49 30.11
CA PRO A 164 -21.37 13.49 29.95
C PRO A 164 -21.05 14.85 30.60
N ASN A 165 -20.04 14.91 31.47
CA ASN A 165 -19.58 16.15 32.11
C ASN A 165 -18.54 16.90 31.25
N VAL A 166 -18.11 16.33 30.11
CA VAL A 166 -17.15 16.94 29.20
C VAL A 166 -17.90 17.58 28.03
N ASN A 167 -17.81 18.90 27.95
CA ASN A 167 -18.34 19.70 26.86
C ASN A 167 -17.21 20.12 25.90
N ILE A 168 -17.59 20.71 24.76
CA ILE A 168 -16.66 21.22 23.74
C ILE A 168 -15.70 22.30 24.31
N THR A 169 -16.12 23.00 25.37
CA THR A 169 -15.36 24.06 26.05
C THR A 169 -14.67 23.58 27.34
N SER A 170 -14.81 22.30 27.71
CA SER A 170 -14.11 21.76 28.88
C SER A 170 -12.60 21.74 28.65
N ASN A 171 -11.82 21.97 29.71
CA ASN A 171 -10.35 22.06 29.68
C ASN A 171 -9.65 20.88 30.37
N ASN A 172 -10.41 19.87 30.78
CA ASN A 172 -9.95 18.72 31.55
C ASN A 172 -9.73 17.45 30.70
N ILE A 173 -9.70 17.57 29.37
CA ILE A 173 -9.65 16.39 28.48
C ILE A 173 -8.33 15.63 28.57
N LEU A 174 -7.23 16.33 28.86
CA LEU A 174 -5.90 15.75 29.05
C LEU A 174 -5.58 15.50 30.52
N ALA A 175 -6.55 15.62 31.45
CA ALA A 175 -6.26 15.44 32.86
C ALA A 175 -5.58 14.07 33.09
N PRO A 176 -4.46 14.03 33.83
CA PRO A 176 -3.90 15.04 34.73
C PRO A 176 -2.71 15.82 34.15
N PHE A 177 -2.51 15.85 32.82
CA PHE A 177 -1.42 16.65 32.26
C PHE A 177 -1.57 18.12 32.68
N PRO A 178 -0.45 18.79 33.02
CA PRO A 178 -0.48 20.11 33.65
C PRO A 178 -0.98 21.22 32.72
N GLU A 179 -0.93 21.00 31.40
CA GLU A 179 -1.37 21.98 30.41
C GLU A 179 -2.86 21.81 30.09
N PRO A 180 -3.73 22.79 30.43
CA PRO A 180 -5.13 22.72 30.10
C PRO A 180 -5.33 22.92 28.60
N LEU A 181 -5.92 21.92 27.95
CA LEU A 181 -6.30 21.98 26.54
C LEU A 181 -7.81 21.92 26.41
N LEU A 182 -8.40 22.82 25.64
CA LEU A 182 -9.85 22.81 25.39
C LEU A 182 -10.22 21.59 24.52
N THR A 183 -11.36 20.96 24.79
CA THR A 183 -11.85 19.80 24.04
C THR A 183 -11.85 20.04 22.53
N TRP A 184 -12.35 21.19 22.06
CA TRP A 184 -12.33 21.49 20.61
C TRP A 184 -10.92 21.61 20.01
N GLN A 185 -9.94 22.10 20.77
CA GLN A 185 -8.55 22.19 20.31
C GLN A 185 -7.98 20.78 20.15
N TYR A 186 -8.27 19.90 21.10
CA TYR A 186 -7.87 18.50 21.01
C TYR A 186 -8.55 17.79 19.84
N ILE A 187 -9.85 18.03 19.58
CA ILE A 187 -10.54 17.51 18.38
C ILE A 187 -9.83 17.96 17.10
N VAL A 188 -9.46 19.24 16.99
CA VAL A 188 -8.73 19.75 15.82
C VAL A 188 -7.36 19.08 15.67
N ILE A 189 -6.61 18.94 16.77
CA ILE A 189 -5.32 18.23 16.78
C ILE A 189 -5.50 16.78 16.35
N ASP A 190 -6.52 16.09 16.85
CA ASP A 190 -6.84 14.71 16.51
C ASP A 190 -7.21 14.56 15.03
N VAL A 191 -8.06 15.43 14.49
CA VAL A 191 -8.43 15.41 13.07
C VAL A 191 -7.23 15.71 12.17
N VAL A 192 -6.45 16.75 12.48
CA VAL A 192 -5.36 17.23 11.61
C VAL A 192 -4.11 16.36 11.70
N PHE A 193 -3.77 15.86 12.89
CA PHE A 193 -2.53 15.13 13.13
C PHE A 193 -2.71 13.62 13.38
N MET A 194 -3.94 13.12 13.30
CA MET A 194 -4.20 11.67 13.41
C MET A 194 -5.07 11.17 12.26
N ALA A 195 -6.28 11.69 12.13
CA ALA A 195 -7.24 11.23 11.13
C ALA A 195 -6.81 11.54 9.70
N LEU A 196 -6.37 12.77 9.43
CA LEU A 196 -5.90 13.19 8.12
C LEU A 196 -4.64 12.40 7.69
N PRO A 197 -3.56 12.29 8.52
CA PRO A 197 -2.42 11.44 8.22
C PRO A 197 -2.80 9.98 7.93
N PHE A 198 -3.73 9.41 8.70
CA PHE A 198 -4.22 8.06 8.45
C PHE A 198 -4.96 7.94 7.10
N ALA A 199 -5.81 8.90 6.76
CA ALA A 199 -6.48 8.93 5.46
C ALA A 199 -5.48 9.08 4.31
N LEU A 200 -4.43 9.88 4.49
CA LEU A 200 -3.34 10.04 3.52
C LEU A 200 -2.49 8.78 3.39
N SER A 201 -2.16 8.09 4.49
CA SER A 201 -1.46 6.80 4.42
C SER A 201 -2.29 5.75 3.70
N GLN A 202 -3.62 5.77 3.89
CA GLN A 202 -4.54 4.95 3.11
C GLN A 202 -4.48 5.26 1.61
N GLN A 203 -4.31 6.53 1.22
CA GLN A 203 -4.16 6.89 -0.20
C GLN A 203 -2.86 6.35 -0.80
N VAL A 204 -1.76 6.36 -0.05
CA VAL A 204 -0.50 5.72 -0.49
C VAL A 204 -0.77 4.24 -0.76
N TYR A 205 -1.44 3.54 0.16
CA TYR A 205 -1.76 2.12 -0.02
C TYR A 205 -2.70 1.85 -1.21
N ILE A 206 -3.76 2.65 -1.37
CA ILE A 206 -4.67 2.55 -2.54
C ILE A 206 -3.91 2.78 -3.85
N PHE A 207 -2.97 3.71 -3.88
CA PHE A 207 -2.15 3.94 -5.07
C PHE A 207 -1.37 2.69 -5.48
N VAL A 208 -0.81 1.96 -4.50
CA VAL A 208 -0.16 0.67 -4.74
C VAL A 208 -1.16 -0.35 -5.29
N LEU A 209 -2.36 -0.43 -4.71
CA LEU A 209 -3.42 -1.34 -5.19
C LEU A 209 -3.85 -1.07 -6.62
N VAL A 210 -3.97 0.21 -7.00
CA VAL A 210 -4.29 0.60 -8.37
C VAL A 210 -3.17 0.18 -9.33
N SER A 211 -1.91 0.35 -8.91
CA SER A 211 -0.74 -0.05 -9.70
C SER A 211 -0.70 -1.58 -9.89
N VAL A 212 -0.87 -2.35 -8.82
CA VAL A 212 -0.94 -3.82 -8.85
C VAL A 212 -2.14 -4.32 -9.63
N THR A 213 -3.30 -3.67 -9.53
CA THR A 213 -4.48 -4.05 -10.33
C THR A 213 -4.23 -3.84 -11.82
N SER A 214 -3.50 -2.79 -12.18
CA SER A 214 -3.09 -2.54 -13.57
C SER A 214 -2.14 -3.63 -14.06
N LEU A 215 -1.17 -4.02 -13.22
CA LEU A 215 -0.27 -5.15 -13.48
C LEU A 215 -1.02 -6.47 -13.68
N LEU A 216 -1.96 -6.79 -12.78
CA LEU A 216 -2.81 -7.98 -12.84
C LEU A 216 -3.61 -8.06 -14.14
N ARG A 217 -4.16 -6.94 -14.61
CA ARG A 217 -4.87 -6.88 -15.90
C ARG A 217 -3.95 -7.24 -17.05
N THR A 218 -2.74 -6.69 -17.08
CA THR A 218 -1.75 -7.00 -18.11
C THR A 218 -1.33 -8.47 -18.07
N LEU A 219 -1.10 -9.03 -16.88
CA LEU A 219 -0.84 -10.46 -16.68
C LEU A 219 -1.97 -11.33 -17.23
N ARG A 220 -3.23 -10.99 -16.97
CA ARG A 220 -4.39 -11.72 -17.51
C ARG A 220 -4.51 -11.62 -19.03
N CYS A 221 -4.18 -10.48 -19.61
CA CYS A 221 -4.16 -10.34 -21.06
C CYS A 221 -3.07 -11.21 -21.69
N LEU A 222 -1.89 -11.26 -21.08
CA LEU A 222 -0.81 -12.15 -21.49
C LEU A 222 -1.22 -13.63 -21.35
N ASP A 223 -1.83 -13.99 -20.23
CA ASP A 223 -2.35 -15.33 -19.95
C ASP A 223 -3.39 -15.78 -21.00
N ALA A 224 -4.35 -14.91 -21.32
CA ALA A 224 -5.36 -15.18 -22.35
C ALA A 224 -4.73 -15.31 -23.75
N SER A 225 -3.72 -14.49 -24.06
CA SER A 225 -3.00 -14.56 -25.34
C SER A 225 -2.23 -15.87 -25.50
N LEU A 226 -1.54 -16.30 -24.43
CA LEU A 226 -0.85 -17.58 -24.36
C LEU A 226 -1.83 -18.76 -24.47
N ALA A 227 -2.91 -18.75 -23.69
CA ALA A 227 -3.93 -19.80 -23.73
C ALA A 227 -4.54 -19.95 -25.12
N ASN A 228 -4.92 -18.84 -25.77
CA ASN A 228 -5.47 -18.88 -27.14
C ASN A 228 -4.48 -19.45 -28.15
N THR A 229 -3.18 -19.19 -27.97
CA THR A 229 -2.16 -19.73 -28.88
C THR A 229 -1.92 -21.21 -28.62
N LEU A 230 -1.91 -21.63 -27.35
CA LEU A 230 -1.77 -23.02 -26.97
C LEU A 230 -2.93 -23.87 -27.49
N THR A 231 -4.17 -23.41 -27.37
CA THR A 231 -5.35 -24.10 -27.95
C THR A 231 -5.31 -24.16 -29.47
N THR A 232 -4.76 -23.14 -30.13
CA THR A 232 -4.61 -23.14 -31.59
C THR A 232 -3.55 -24.16 -32.04
N LEU A 233 -2.45 -24.30 -31.28
CA LEU A 233 -1.36 -25.24 -31.58
C LEU A 233 -1.68 -26.69 -31.22
N SER A 234 -2.48 -26.92 -30.17
CA SER A 234 -2.87 -28.26 -29.72
C SER A 234 -4.00 -28.89 -30.53
N GLY A 235 -4.59 -28.17 -31.50
CA GLY A 235 -5.65 -28.70 -32.37
C GLY A 235 -5.12 -29.79 -33.32
N GLU A 236 -5.98 -30.75 -33.68
CA GLU A 236 -5.66 -32.00 -34.43
C GLU A 236 -4.94 -31.84 -35.79
N ASN A 237 -4.83 -30.63 -36.36
CA ASN A 237 -4.23 -30.42 -37.68
C ASN A 237 -2.74 -30.02 -37.58
N GLN A 238 -1.88 -31.01 -37.37
CA GLN A 238 -0.41 -30.88 -37.30
C GLN A 238 0.20 -30.13 -38.51
N GLN A 239 -0.43 -30.23 -39.69
CA GLN A 239 -0.01 -29.54 -40.92
C GLN A 239 -0.26 -28.02 -40.88
N ASN A 240 -1.22 -27.55 -40.07
CA ASN A 240 -1.45 -26.12 -39.85
C ASN A 240 -0.51 -25.53 -38.79
N THR A 241 -0.03 -26.35 -37.86
CA THR A 241 0.93 -25.98 -36.80
C THR A 241 2.23 -25.38 -37.39
N TRP A 242 2.79 -26.02 -38.43
CA TRP A 242 3.99 -25.53 -39.12
C TRP A 242 3.80 -24.16 -39.80
N LYS A 243 2.61 -23.90 -40.35
CA LYS A 243 2.29 -22.59 -40.96
C LYS A 243 2.16 -21.49 -39.91
N GLN A 244 1.83 -21.84 -38.67
CA GLN A 244 1.67 -20.88 -37.58
C GLN A 244 2.98 -20.62 -36.81
N LEU A 245 4.00 -21.48 -36.93
CA LEU A 245 5.28 -21.36 -36.24
C LEU A 245 5.94 -19.97 -36.34
N PRO A 246 5.99 -19.31 -37.53
CA PRO A 246 6.57 -17.96 -37.65
C PRO A 246 5.78 -16.89 -36.88
N ILE A 247 4.45 -17.03 -36.84
CA ILE A 247 3.55 -16.12 -36.11
C ILE A 247 3.75 -16.32 -34.61
N VAL A 248 3.84 -17.57 -34.17
CA VAL A 248 4.12 -17.93 -32.76
C VAL A 248 5.49 -17.40 -32.34
N ARG A 249 6.52 -17.51 -33.20
CA ARG A 249 7.85 -16.97 -32.93
C ARG A 249 7.80 -15.46 -32.66
N LYS A 250 7.12 -14.71 -33.53
CA LYS A 250 6.99 -13.25 -33.36
C LYS A 250 6.26 -12.92 -32.04
N ARG A 251 5.17 -13.63 -31.74
CA ARG A 251 4.43 -13.46 -30.47
C ARG A 251 5.25 -13.82 -29.24
N LEU A 252 6.12 -14.83 -29.33
CA LEU A 252 7.01 -15.23 -28.23
C LEU A 252 7.96 -14.10 -27.85
N GLU A 253 8.55 -13.41 -28.84
CA GLU A 253 9.42 -12.25 -28.61
C GLU A 253 8.63 -11.09 -27.97
N GLU A 254 7.40 -10.83 -28.44
CA GLU A 254 6.49 -9.82 -27.85
C GLU A 254 6.12 -10.17 -26.39
N TRP A 255 5.78 -11.43 -26.10
CA TRP A 255 5.47 -11.90 -24.74
C TRP A 255 6.67 -11.85 -23.81
N LYS A 256 7.87 -12.13 -24.32
CA LYS A 256 9.12 -11.98 -23.56
C LYS A 256 9.36 -10.54 -23.15
N ASP A 257 9.26 -9.61 -24.09
CA ASP A 257 9.44 -8.20 -23.79
C ASP A 257 8.38 -7.71 -22.79
N LEU A 258 7.11 -8.10 -22.98
CA LEU A 258 6.05 -7.76 -22.05
C LEU A 258 6.28 -8.33 -20.64
N HIS A 259 6.68 -9.59 -20.51
CA HIS A 259 6.96 -10.22 -19.22
C HIS A 259 8.15 -9.56 -18.51
N LEU A 260 9.24 -9.27 -19.24
CA LEU A 260 10.39 -8.53 -18.72
C LEU A 260 9.97 -7.17 -18.14
N ARG A 261 9.12 -6.42 -18.85
CA ARG A 261 8.62 -5.13 -18.37
C ARG A 261 7.70 -5.27 -17.16
N ILE A 262 6.81 -6.26 -17.14
CA ILE A 262 5.98 -6.59 -15.97
C ILE A 262 6.87 -6.85 -14.75
N ALA A 263 7.94 -7.64 -14.91
CA ALA A 263 8.88 -7.92 -13.84
C ALA A 263 9.60 -6.65 -13.37
N MET A 264 10.12 -5.82 -14.28
CA MET A 264 10.74 -4.55 -13.94
C MET A 264 9.78 -3.62 -13.17
N VAL A 265 8.52 -3.51 -13.60
CA VAL A 265 7.51 -2.71 -12.90
C VAL A 265 7.22 -3.30 -11.52
N THR A 266 7.13 -4.62 -11.41
CA THR A 266 6.92 -5.32 -10.12
C THR A 266 8.06 -5.05 -9.15
N ASP A 267 9.31 -5.15 -9.62
CA ASP A 267 10.50 -4.85 -8.83
C ASP A 267 10.49 -3.40 -8.34
N ARG A 268 10.11 -2.46 -9.21
CA ARG A 268 9.98 -1.04 -8.83
C ARG A 268 8.85 -0.79 -7.83
N ILE A 269 7.72 -1.48 -7.95
CA ILE A 269 6.64 -1.43 -6.94
C ILE A 269 7.18 -1.94 -5.60
N ASN A 270 7.90 -3.06 -5.60
CA ASN A 270 8.43 -3.65 -4.38
C ASN A 270 9.53 -2.79 -3.74
N GLU A 271 10.44 -2.24 -4.54
CA GLU A 271 11.50 -1.32 -4.08
C GLU A 271 10.92 -0.08 -3.39
N LEU A 272 9.89 0.52 -3.99
CA LEU A 272 9.30 1.76 -3.49
C LEU A 272 8.28 1.53 -2.36
N PHE A 273 7.47 0.47 -2.46
CA PHE A 273 6.30 0.26 -1.62
C PHE A 273 6.34 -1.02 -0.78
N GLY A 274 7.35 -1.88 -0.91
CA GLY A 274 7.45 -3.14 -0.16
C GLY A 274 7.33 -2.94 1.35
N SER A 275 8.12 -2.01 1.90
CA SER A 275 8.04 -1.65 3.32
C SER A 275 6.70 -0.99 3.70
N VAL A 276 6.13 -0.18 2.81
CA VAL A 276 4.80 0.44 3.02
C VAL A 276 3.72 -0.64 3.14
N MET A 277 3.71 -1.62 2.24
CA MET A 277 2.75 -2.73 2.25
C MET A 277 2.88 -3.57 3.52
N PHE A 278 4.11 -3.90 3.91
CA PHE A 278 4.38 -4.68 5.13
C PHE A 278 3.90 -3.98 6.40
N VAL A 279 4.28 -2.71 6.58
CA VAL A 279 3.85 -1.91 7.73
C VAL A 279 2.34 -1.72 7.75
N THR A 280 1.74 -1.43 6.60
CA THR A 280 0.29 -1.23 6.47
C THR A 280 -0.47 -2.49 6.88
N PHE A 281 -0.09 -3.65 6.32
CA PHE A 281 -0.74 -4.92 6.63
C PHE A 281 -0.58 -5.29 8.10
N GLY A 282 0.64 -5.20 8.66
CA GLY A 282 0.88 -5.51 10.07
C GLY A 282 0.10 -4.61 11.02
N ALA A 283 0.07 -3.30 10.75
CA ALA A 283 -0.70 -2.35 11.54
C ALA A 283 -2.21 -2.56 11.40
N ASP A 284 -2.72 -2.88 10.20
CA ASP A 284 -4.15 -3.12 9.98
C ASP A 284 -4.64 -4.40 10.68
N VAL A 285 -3.81 -5.46 10.71
CA VAL A 285 -4.07 -6.67 11.51
C VAL A 285 -4.13 -6.33 12.99
N LEU A 286 -3.16 -5.56 13.48
CA LEU A 286 -3.12 -5.15 14.89
C LEU A 286 -4.31 -4.26 15.26
N LEU A 287 -4.71 -3.33 14.39
CA LEU A 287 -5.93 -2.53 14.53
C LEU A 287 -7.18 -3.40 14.61
N LEU A 288 -7.31 -4.39 13.73
CA LEU A 288 -8.43 -5.32 13.75
C LEU A 288 -8.51 -6.07 15.08
N VAL A 289 -7.39 -6.53 15.63
CA VAL A 289 -7.33 -7.17 16.96
C VAL A 289 -7.77 -6.21 18.06
N CYS A 290 -7.25 -4.98 18.08
CA CYS A 290 -7.56 -3.98 19.10
C CYS A 290 -9.03 -3.52 19.03
N VAL A 291 -9.60 -3.38 17.83
CA VAL A 291 -11.00 -3.01 17.66
C VAL A 291 -11.92 -4.19 17.97
N SER A 292 -11.48 -5.42 17.71
CA SER A 292 -12.23 -6.63 18.08
C SER A 292 -12.27 -6.84 19.59
N SER A 293 -11.23 -6.46 20.34
CA SER A 293 -11.28 -6.54 21.81
C SER A 293 -12.37 -5.63 22.38
N ARG A 294 -12.54 -4.41 21.84
CA ARG A 294 -13.63 -3.48 22.21
C ARG A 294 -15.03 -4.08 22.01
N LEU A 295 -15.19 -5.04 21.09
CA LEU A 295 -16.47 -5.72 20.87
C LEU A 295 -16.76 -6.76 21.96
N VAL A 296 -15.71 -7.39 22.51
CA VAL A 296 -15.82 -8.46 23.50
C VAL A 296 -15.98 -7.92 24.93
N THR A 297 -15.28 -6.84 25.26
CA THR A 297 -15.15 -6.38 26.65
C THR A 297 -16.20 -5.41 27.13
N ASP A 298 -16.73 -4.62 26.21
CA ASP A 298 -17.42 -3.40 26.58
C ASP A 298 -18.92 -3.65 26.53
N THR A 299 -19.52 -3.82 27.72
CA THR A 299 -20.93 -4.12 27.93
C THR A 299 -21.77 -3.12 27.13
N ILE A 300 -22.59 -3.65 26.23
CA ILE A 300 -23.24 -2.85 25.20
C ILE A 300 -24.29 -1.93 25.86
N ALA A 301 -23.95 -0.66 26.02
CA ALA A 301 -24.86 0.33 26.63
C ALA A 301 -26.01 0.72 25.68
N THR A 302 -25.75 0.78 24.36
CA THR A 302 -26.75 1.17 23.35
C THR A 302 -26.55 0.44 22.02
N PRO A 303 -27.64 0.24 21.23
CA PRO A 303 -27.53 -0.35 19.88
C PRO A 303 -26.61 0.45 18.95
N LEU A 304 -26.59 1.77 19.08
CA LEU A 304 -25.72 2.64 18.29
C LEU A 304 -24.24 2.33 18.53
N LEU A 305 -23.84 2.12 19.79
CA LEU A 305 -22.47 1.80 20.17
C LEU A 305 -22.05 0.41 19.65
N PHE A 306 -22.98 -0.56 19.68
CA PHE A 306 -22.75 -1.87 19.08
C PHE A 306 -22.53 -1.77 17.56
N CYS A 307 -23.40 -1.04 16.86
CA CYS A 307 -23.27 -0.80 15.42
C CYS A 307 -21.92 -0.15 15.09
N TYR A 308 -21.47 0.84 15.86
CA TYR A 308 -20.15 1.47 15.68
C TYR A 308 -18.99 0.47 15.83
N LYS A 309 -18.98 -0.33 16.90
CA LYS A 309 -17.94 -1.35 17.14
C LYS A 309 -17.91 -2.38 16.01
N PHE A 310 -19.08 -2.91 15.65
CA PHE A 310 -19.21 -3.88 14.57
C PHE A 310 -18.76 -3.29 13.23
N ALA A 311 -19.20 -2.08 12.89
CA ALA A 311 -18.79 -1.39 11.67
C ALA A 311 -17.27 -1.15 11.62
N SER A 312 -16.65 -0.86 12.77
CA SER A 312 -15.19 -0.71 12.87
C SER A 312 -14.47 -2.03 12.60
N VAL A 313 -14.93 -3.15 13.18
CA VAL A 313 -14.38 -4.49 12.89
C VAL A 313 -14.51 -4.82 11.40
N VAL A 314 -15.67 -4.55 10.79
CA VAL A 314 -15.89 -4.76 9.36
C VAL A 314 -14.96 -3.88 8.52
N LEU A 315 -14.81 -2.61 8.86
CA LEU A 315 -13.96 -1.65 8.14
C LEU A 315 -12.50 -2.13 8.11
N PHE A 316 -11.91 -2.43 9.27
CA PHE A 316 -10.54 -2.92 9.35
C PHE A 316 -10.40 -4.34 8.79
N GLY A 317 -11.43 -5.18 8.94
CA GLY A 317 -11.48 -6.49 8.31
C GLY A 317 -11.38 -6.41 6.78
N VAL A 318 -12.08 -5.45 6.16
CA VAL A 318 -11.99 -5.18 4.72
C VAL A 318 -10.60 -4.71 4.31
N TYR A 319 -9.94 -3.87 5.13
CA TYR A 319 -8.55 -3.43 4.89
C TYR A 319 -7.55 -4.58 4.96
N VAL A 320 -7.74 -5.54 5.85
CA VAL A 320 -6.85 -6.71 5.99
C VAL A 320 -7.11 -7.78 4.93
N THR A 321 -8.37 -7.96 4.50
CA THR A 321 -8.75 -9.10 3.63
C THR A 321 -8.97 -8.71 2.18
N CYS A 322 -9.84 -7.73 1.92
CA CYS A 322 -10.25 -7.38 0.57
C CYS A 322 -9.18 -6.56 -0.16
N PHE A 323 -8.50 -5.65 0.56
CA PHE A 323 -7.54 -4.73 -0.04
C PHE A 323 -6.29 -5.46 -0.56
N PRO A 324 -5.66 -6.41 0.15
CA PRO A 324 -4.53 -7.17 -0.39
C PRO A 324 -4.89 -8.15 -1.53
N MET A 325 -6.17 -8.46 -1.74
CA MET A 325 -6.62 -9.48 -2.70
C MET A 325 -6.08 -9.30 -4.14
N PRO A 326 -5.97 -8.09 -4.72
CA PRO A 326 -5.38 -7.91 -6.04
C PRO A 326 -3.90 -8.33 -6.09
N MET A 327 -3.15 -8.20 -5.00
CA MET A 327 -1.76 -8.64 -4.91
C MET A 327 -1.67 -10.16 -4.94
N VAL A 328 -2.51 -10.84 -4.15
CA VAL A 328 -2.60 -12.31 -4.15
C VAL A 328 -2.96 -12.82 -5.55
N LYS A 329 -3.97 -12.22 -6.19
CA LYS A 329 -4.36 -12.59 -7.56
C LYS A 329 -3.26 -12.34 -8.59
N ALA A 330 -2.47 -11.27 -8.43
CA ALA A 330 -1.33 -10.99 -9.31
C ALA A 330 -0.26 -12.07 -9.17
N TYR A 331 0.05 -12.48 -7.93
CA TYR A 331 0.96 -13.57 -7.63
C TYR A 331 0.50 -14.90 -8.23
N GLU A 332 -0.76 -15.28 -8.00
CA GLU A 332 -1.36 -16.51 -8.54
C GLU A 332 -1.33 -16.53 -10.07
N THR A 333 -1.72 -15.42 -10.71
CA THR A 333 -1.74 -15.30 -12.17
C THR A 333 -0.33 -15.38 -12.75
N SER A 334 0.64 -14.71 -12.12
CA SER A 334 2.05 -14.77 -12.53
C SER A 334 2.62 -16.19 -12.42
N SER A 335 2.25 -16.92 -11.37
CA SER A 335 2.70 -18.29 -11.13
C SER A 335 2.10 -19.27 -12.15
N ALA A 336 0.80 -19.13 -12.44
CA ALA A 336 0.12 -19.94 -13.45
C ALA A 336 0.67 -19.70 -14.87
N LEU A 337 1.10 -18.47 -15.16
CA LEU A 337 1.70 -18.11 -16.45
C LEU A 337 2.98 -18.90 -16.74
N ALA A 338 3.80 -19.14 -15.72
CA ALA A 338 5.03 -19.92 -15.85
C ALA A 338 4.77 -21.35 -16.36
N LEU A 339 3.73 -22.00 -15.85
CA LEU A 339 3.34 -23.34 -16.28
C LEU A 339 2.88 -23.36 -17.75
N LYS A 340 2.10 -22.37 -18.18
CA LYS A 340 1.64 -22.28 -19.59
C LYS A 340 2.79 -22.00 -20.55
N VAL A 341 3.75 -21.18 -20.15
CA VAL A 341 4.98 -20.95 -20.92
C VAL A 341 5.77 -22.26 -21.09
N GLN A 342 5.88 -23.06 -20.03
CA GLN A 342 6.52 -24.38 -20.11
C GLN A 342 5.79 -25.35 -21.05
N GLN A 343 4.46 -25.39 -21.00
CA GLN A 343 3.66 -26.20 -21.92
C GLN A 343 3.83 -25.77 -23.38
N LEU A 344 3.80 -24.45 -23.64
CA LEU A 344 4.03 -23.92 -24.98
C LEU A 344 5.42 -24.31 -25.51
N SER A 345 6.44 -24.23 -24.65
CA SER A 345 7.79 -24.65 -25.02
C SER A 345 7.85 -26.12 -25.44
N TYR A 346 7.20 -27.00 -24.67
CA TYR A 346 7.16 -28.43 -24.97
C TYR A 346 6.52 -28.68 -26.35
N LEU A 347 5.38 -28.03 -26.64
CA LEU A 347 4.71 -28.16 -27.93
C LEU A 347 5.55 -27.63 -29.09
N ILE A 348 6.27 -26.52 -28.91
CA ILE A 348 7.18 -26.01 -29.94
C ILE A 348 8.34 -26.98 -30.14
N GLN A 349 8.89 -27.56 -29.07
CA GLN A 349 9.99 -28.53 -29.17
C GLN A 349 9.56 -29.78 -29.94
N GLU A 350 8.42 -30.37 -29.59
CA GLU A 350 7.83 -31.52 -30.31
C GLU A 350 7.57 -31.19 -31.79
N ALA A 351 7.14 -29.96 -32.07
CA ALA A 351 6.90 -29.49 -33.42
C ALA A 351 8.15 -29.00 -34.16
N THR A 352 9.37 -29.07 -33.61
CA THR A 352 10.56 -28.47 -34.25
C THR A 352 11.82 -29.35 -34.17
N ASP A 353 11.68 -30.68 -34.22
CA ASP A 353 12.67 -31.75 -33.94
C ASP A 353 14.16 -31.53 -34.32
N GLU A 354 14.57 -30.52 -35.10
CA GLU A 354 15.99 -30.26 -35.47
C GLU A 354 16.46 -28.78 -35.60
N SER A 355 15.77 -27.73 -35.09
CA SER A 355 16.13 -26.33 -35.46
C SER A 355 16.59 -25.38 -34.33
N PRO A 356 17.36 -24.30 -34.62
CA PRO A 356 17.79 -23.22 -33.69
C PRO A 356 16.65 -22.47 -32.96
N MET A 357 15.40 -22.87 -33.21
CA MET A 357 14.25 -22.39 -32.47
C MET A 357 14.15 -22.97 -31.05
N THR A 358 14.65 -24.19 -30.81
CA THR A 358 14.75 -24.75 -29.44
C THR A 358 15.63 -23.89 -28.56
N GLU A 359 16.74 -23.36 -29.08
CA GLU A 359 17.64 -22.47 -28.33
C GLU A 359 16.96 -21.16 -27.91
N LYS A 360 16.19 -20.52 -28.81
CA LYS A 360 15.43 -19.30 -28.47
C LYS A 360 14.31 -19.54 -27.46
N VAL A 361 13.61 -20.66 -27.59
CA VAL A 361 12.55 -21.07 -26.65
C VAL A 361 13.14 -21.42 -25.28
N TRP A 362 14.26 -22.13 -25.24
CA TRP A 362 15.01 -22.39 -24.01
C TRP A 362 15.53 -21.11 -23.36
N THR A 363 16.08 -20.19 -24.16
CA THR A 363 16.49 -18.88 -23.67
C THR A 363 15.29 -18.11 -23.09
N PHE A 364 14.13 -18.15 -23.75
CA PHE A 364 12.91 -17.55 -23.22
C PHE A 364 12.49 -18.19 -21.89
N LEU A 365 12.46 -19.52 -21.81
CA LEU A 365 12.13 -20.28 -20.61
C LEU A 365 13.09 -20.00 -19.46
N ILE A 366 14.39 -20.07 -19.71
CA ILE A 366 15.43 -19.77 -18.71
C ILE A 366 15.27 -18.32 -18.24
N THR A 367 15.06 -17.37 -19.16
CA THR A 367 14.83 -15.97 -18.82
C THR A 367 13.57 -15.83 -17.95
N PHE A 368 12.47 -16.47 -18.34
CA PHE A 368 11.19 -16.43 -17.63
C PHE A 368 11.29 -17.08 -16.25
N VAL A 369 11.96 -18.23 -16.13
CA VAL A 369 12.18 -18.95 -14.87
C VAL A 369 13.16 -18.20 -13.97
N ILE A 370 14.23 -17.62 -14.50
CA ILE A 370 15.17 -16.79 -13.73
C ILE A 370 14.45 -15.54 -13.23
N ILE A 371 13.67 -14.87 -14.07
CA ILE A 371 12.90 -13.68 -13.68
C ILE A 371 11.84 -14.05 -12.66
N ALA A 372 11.06 -15.11 -12.90
CA ALA A 372 10.10 -15.61 -11.94
C ALA A 372 10.80 -15.93 -10.61
N LYS A 373 11.97 -16.58 -10.63
CA LYS A 373 12.74 -16.88 -9.42
C LYS A 373 13.37 -15.64 -8.76
N GLN A 374 13.76 -14.61 -9.53
CA GLN A 374 14.30 -13.35 -8.97
C GLN A 374 13.20 -12.48 -8.37
N VAL A 375 12.02 -12.45 -9.01
CA VAL A 375 10.82 -11.75 -8.53
C VAL A 375 10.19 -12.48 -7.34
N LEU A 376 10.22 -13.82 -7.32
CA LEU A 376 9.61 -14.66 -6.27
C LEU A 376 10.58 -15.03 -5.14
N GLY A 377 11.89 -14.97 -5.37
CA GLY A 377 12.91 -15.62 -4.55
C GLY A 377 14.09 -14.74 -4.14
N ARG A 378 13.93 -13.41 -4.12
CA ARG A 378 14.83 -12.59 -3.28
C ARG A 378 14.52 -12.91 -1.83
N ASP A 379 15.28 -13.86 -1.27
CA ASP A 379 15.36 -14.06 0.17
C ASP A 379 15.59 -12.69 0.84
N PRO A 380 14.80 -12.30 1.84
CA PRO A 380 14.87 -10.97 2.46
C PRO A 380 16.14 -10.74 3.31
N VAL A 381 17.22 -11.50 3.11
CA VAL A 381 18.34 -11.57 4.05
C VAL A 381 19.70 -11.51 3.36
N VAL A 382 20.04 -10.41 2.66
CA VAL A 382 21.44 -9.92 2.57
C VAL A 382 21.42 -8.42 2.22
N ALA A 383 21.13 -7.54 3.19
CA ALA A 383 21.35 -6.10 3.01
C ALA A 383 21.95 -5.40 4.24
N THR A 384 22.45 -6.14 5.23
CA THR A 384 23.01 -5.56 6.49
C THR A 384 24.41 -6.05 6.87
N SER A 385 25.19 -6.63 5.95
CA SER A 385 26.59 -7.01 6.21
C SER A 385 27.61 -6.22 5.37
N GLY A 386 27.36 -4.93 5.15
CA GLY A 386 28.22 -4.03 4.36
C GLY A 386 28.72 -2.78 5.07
N LEU A 387 28.69 -2.73 6.40
CA LEU A 387 29.10 -1.55 7.18
C LEU A 387 29.85 -1.94 8.46
N ALA A 388 30.93 -2.70 8.32
CA ALA A 388 31.99 -2.78 9.33
C ALA A 388 33.27 -3.35 8.68
N THR A 389 34.17 -2.46 8.24
CA THR A 389 35.64 -2.61 8.28
C THR A 389 36.25 -1.49 7.43
N ASN A 390 36.86 -0.50 8.10
CA ASN A 390 38.17 0.07 7.74
C ASN A 390 38.45 1.30 8.62
N SER A 391 39.04 1.06 9.79
CA SER A 391 39.81 2.06 10.53
C SER A 391 41.02 1.39 11.18
N THR A 392 42.06 1.17 10.37
CA THR A 392 43.42 0.89 10.83
C THR A 392 44.43 1.48 9.84
N SER A 393 45.04 2.61 10.20
CA SER A 393 46.46 2.94 9.95
C SER A 393 46.79 4.24 10.71
N THR A 394 47.49 4.14 11.84
CA THR A 394 48.94 4.37 12.04
C THR A 394 49.29 5.79 12.49
N LEU A 395 49.59 5.90 13.78
CA LEU A 395 50.70 6.62 14.42
C LEU A 395 51.68 7.34 13.47
N VAL A 396 51.93 8.63 13.72
CA VAL A 396 53.27 9.24 13.77
C VAL A 396 53.25 10.39 14.80
N THR A 397 53.99 10.22 15.90
CA THR A 397 54.47 11.27 16.82
C THR A 397 55.67 12.01 16.20
N PRO A 398 55.94 13.26 16.62
CA PRO A 398 56.87 13.47 17.74
C PRO A 398 56.21 14.11 18.96
#